data_AF-A0A7C4QRG5-F1
#
_entry.id   AF-A0A7C4QRG5-F1
#
_cell.length_a   1.000
_cell.length_b   1.000
_cell.length_c   1.000
_cell.angle_alpha   90.00
_cell.angle_beta   90.00
_cell.angle_gamma   90.00
#
_symmetry.space_group_name_H-M   'P 1'
#
loop_
_entity.id
_entity.type
_entity.pdbx_description
1 polymer ?
#
loop_
_entity_poly.entity_id
_entity_poly.type
_entity_poly.pdbx_seq_one_letter_code
_entity_poly.pdbx_strand_id
1 'polypeptide(L)'
;MNAVRTTSACRPRAWLPGGSDVVPGPRGTTLSEVLISTLVMSIGVVALASLFPISVLRSIQASQLTNAANLRYNAEAHLRTMPELIHLGREWQPGTPYAQGDAVVPSFNQLTTARPAVFVCTQGGLSGGAEPAWDYREGQPTNDGTVVWSTITLGNAPYVVDPLGFLLVDPADPDGQFRNSNPNTWFPNPNPLRGAQQHFGNLPLNGPGNPVTPFNQFINRFPAFGFFLPSATPEQNEVNAARLAVLPDSWTLQAESLDLANLNTTTTATSIDLTNIDPNVLSQSVQVPTPDLVPDRIVFFDATGRRSIARPIIQTPTAAAVGTTVTCAPPLPFGFMPVKVRVESLERRYSYLLSVRRKTGRPANVDVVVFFRRRFAVEDEQVYSAVFRKIDRGADGQPGNAGVDDNKNGTNDDLAELGAPNSDDKPRNFVIVQYNSAAEKPFFKKGGFVCDAQNLRWYRIIDVTEDPLAALATSQAQRIQHVTPAGYEQDPEAPNADRAVRLTLDRNIVEDSLFLPGTLTPLTSSGILGGAILMRGVVDVFPLRPRQATED
;
A
#
# COMPACT_ATOMS: atom_id res chain seq x y z
N MET A 1 32.00 22.88 42.32
CA MET A 1 33.18 23.25 41.50
C MET A 1 32.64 23.91 40.24
N ASN A 2 32.82 25.18 39.88
CA ASN A 2 33.55 26.33 40.40
C ASN A 2 32.64 27.56 40.24
N ALA A 3 32.45 28.35 41.30
CA ALA A 3 31.73 29.61 41.24
C ALA A 3 32.69 30.73 40.84
N VAL A 4 32.53 31.27 39.63
CA VAL A 4 33.29 32.44 39.16
C VAL A 4 32.58 33.71 39.64
N ARG A 5 33.12 34.31 40.71
CA ARG A 5 32.83 35.68 41.15
C ARG A 5 33.54 36.66 40.21
N THR A 6 32.79 37.40 39.41
CA THR A 6 33.30 38.62 38.74
C THR A 6 33.13 39.81 39.68
N THR A 7 34.26 40.36 40.10
CA THR A 7 34.38 41.56 40.93
C THR A 7 33.94 42.80 40.16
N SER A 8 32.96 43.50 40.73
CA SER A 8 32.57 44.87 40.39
C SER A 8 33.74 45.82 40.69
N ALA A 9 34.28 46.45 39.65
CA ALA A 9 35.24 47.55 39.77
C ALA A 9 34.48 48.88 39.79
N CYS A 10 34.30 49.45 40.99
CA CYS A 10 33.91 50.85 41.17
C CYS A 10 34.98 51.76 40.55
N ARG A 11 34.64 52.48 39.47
CA ARG A 11 35.41 53.65 39.03
C ARG A 11 34.93 54.89 39.80
N PRO A 12 35.83 55.73 40.33
CA PRO A 12 35.45 56.95 41.02
C PRO A 12 34.96 58.01 40.02
N ARG A 13 33.77 58.54 40.29
CA ARG A 13 33.10 59.60 39.55
C ARG A 13 33.75 60.94 39.91
N ALA A 14 34.60 61.46 39.04
CA ALA A 14 35.14 62.81 39.15
C ALA A 14 34.00 63.83 39.01
N TRP A 15 33.75 64.58 40.07
CA TRP A 15 32.86 65.73 40.10
C TRP A 15 33.54 66.90 39.39
N LEU A 16 33.02 67.28 38.22
CA LEU A 16 33.27 68.60 37.64
C LEU A 16 32.04 69.48 37.93
N PRO A 17 32.22 70.66 38.57
CA PRO A 17 31.14 71.60 38.79
C PRO A 17 31.03 72.57 37.60
N GLY A 18 29.81 72.89 37.19
CA GLY A 18 29.54 74.11 36.44
C GLY A 18 29.38 73.94 34.92
N GLY A 19 28.39 73.17 34.50
CA GLY A 19 27.75 73.32 33.21
C GLY A 19 26.26 73.15 33.43
N SER A 20 25.44 74.12 33.07
CA SER A 20 23.98 74.01 33.09
C SER A 20 23.55 72.96 32.07
N ASP A 21 23.57 71.69 32.49
CA ASP A 21 23.00 70.56 31.76
C ASP A 21 21.48 70.78 31.75
N VAL A 22 21.01 71.47 30.72
CA VAL A 22 19.63 71.37 30.27
C VAL A 22 19.41 69.89 30.03
N VAL A 23 18.77 69.20 30.98
CA VAL A 23 18.31 67.83 30.82
C VAL A 23 17.56 67.80 29.49
N PRO A 24 18.07 67.12 28.45
CA PRO A 24 17.34 67.03 27.20
C PRO A 24 16.02 66.36 27.56
N GLY A 25 14.92 67.12 27.50
CA GLY A 25 13.59 66.56 27.64
C GLY A 25 13.49 65.36 26.69
N PRO A 26 12.82 64.26 27.09
CA PRO A 26 12.79 63.03 26.31
C PRO A 26 12.49 63.37 24.86
N ARG A 27 13.48 63.17 23.98
CA ARG A 27 13.32 63.41 22.55
C ARG A 27 12.22 62.46 22.11
N GLY A 28 11.09 63.02 21.65
CA GLY A 28 10.00 62.20 21.12
C GLY A 28 10.53 61.27 20.04
N THR A 29 10.08 60.01 20.04
CA THR A 29 10.38 59.05 18.98
C THR A 29 10.07 59.67 17.63
N THR A 30 11.06 59.74 16.75
CA THR A 30 10.86 60.31 15.42
C THR A 30 9.96 59.39 14.60
N LEU A 31 9.16 59.98 13.70
CA LEU A 31 8.31 59.20 12.80
C LEU A 31 9.12 58.14 12.03
N SER A 32 10.37 58.46 11.65
CA SER A 32 11.31 57.54 11.03
C SER A 32 11.66 56.33 11.90
N GLU A 33 11.88 56.51 13.21
CA GLU A 33 12.16 55.39 14.12
C GLU A 33 10.96 54.46 14.25
N VAL A 34 9.75 55.02 14.32
CA VAL A 34 8.51 54.24 14.37
C VAL A 34 8.32 53.47 13.05
N LEU A 35 8.50 54.12 11.90
CA LEU A 35 8.35 53.49 10.59
C LEU A 35 9.40 52.40 10.33
N ILE A 36 10.65 52.60 10.76
CA ILE A 36 11.69 51.57 10.67
C ILE A 36 11.34 50.42 11.63
N SER A 37 10.85 50.70 12.83
CA SER A 37 10.47 49.66 13.79
C SER A 37 9.28 48.83 13.31
N THR A 38 8.26 49.47 12.72
CA THR A 38 7.12 48.74 12.14
C THR A 38 7.52 47.95 10.89
N LEU A 39 8.41 48.49 10.05
CA LEU A 39 8.96 47.77 8.90
C LEU A 39 9.74 46.52 9.35
N VAL A 40 10.67 46.64 10.29
CA VAL A 40 11.45 45.49 10.80
C VAL A 40 10.54 44.46 11.48
N MET A 41 9.58 44.91 12.29
CA MET A 41 8.61 44.02 12.94
C MET A 41 7.74 43.29 11.92
N SER A 42 7.24 43.97 10.89
CA SER A 42 6.43 43.36 9.83
C SER A 42 7.20 42.30 9.04
N ILE A 43 8.48 42.53 8.72
CA ILE A 43 9.33 41.53 8.07
C ILE A 43 9.50 40.30 8.97
N GLY A 44 9.73 40.50 10.28
CA GLY A 44 9.85 39.40 11.24
C GLY A 44 8.57 38.56 11.35
N VAL A 45 7.41 39.22 11.42
CA VAL A 45 6.09 38.54 11.49
C VAL A 45 5.79 37.79 10.20
N VAL A 46 6.05 38.39 9.02
CA VAL A 46 5.83 37.73 7.72
C VAL A 46 6.77 36.55 7.53
N ALA A 47 8.03 36.67 7.94
CA ALA A 47 8.99 35.57 7.89
C ALA A 47 8.58 34.41 8.82
N LEU A 48 8.15 34.70 10.05
CA LEU A 48 7.67 33.66 10.98
C LEU A 48 6.38 33.00 10.47
N ALA A 49 5.42 33.80 9.98
CA ALA A 49 4.15 33.30 9.45
C ALA A 49 4.31 32.42 8.19
N SER A 50 5.32 32.68 7.36
CA SER A 50 5.56 31.90 6.13
C SER A 50 6.53 30.73 6.33
N LEU A 51 7.63 30.92 7.05
CA LEU A 51 8.68 29.89 7.16
C LEU A 51 8.35 28.82 8.20
N PHE A 52 7.63 29.17 9.28
CA PHE A 52 7.28 28.20 10.32
C PHE A 52 6.36 27.08 9.80
N PRO A 53 5.25 27.37 9.09
CA PRO A 53 4.43 26.29 8.53
C PRO A 53 5.21 25.41 7.53
N ILE A 54 6.06 26.02 6.70
CA ILE A 54 6.87 25.29 5.73
C ILE A 54 7.87 24.36 6.44
N SER A 55 8.51 24.82 7.52
CA SER A 55 9.47 24.00 8.28
C SER A 55 8.79 22.83 8.99
N VAL A 56 7.60 23.04 9.56
CA VAL A 56 6.79 21.98 10.18
C VAL A 56 6.38 20.94 9.13
N LEU A 57 5.87 21.37 7.97
CA LEU A 57 5.49 20.46 6.89
C LEU A 57 6.67 19.63 6.39
N ARG A 58 7.85 20.25 6.20
CA ARG A 58 9.06 19.54 5.79
C ARG A 58 9.54 18.54 6.86
N SER A 59 9.42 18.89 8.14
CA SER A 59 9.77 17.99 9.25
C SER A 59 8.84 16.76 9.29
N ILE A 60 7.53 16.96 9.13
CA ILE A 60 6.55 15.86 9.06
C ILE A 60 6.84 14.95 7.86
N GLN A 61 7.09 15.54 6.67
CA GLN A 61 7.45 14.78 5.48
C GLN A 61 8.74 13.99 5.67
N ALA A 62 9.77 14.58 6.29
CA ALA A 62 11.02 13.88 6.57
C ALA A 62 10.81 12.70 7.53
N SER A 63 9.97 12.86 8.56
CA SER A 63 9.62 11.75 9.47
C SER A 63 8.85 10.65 8.74
N GLN A 64 7.89 11.02 7.88
CA GLN A 64 7.15 10.06 7.07
C GLN A 64 8.05 9.27 6.13
N LEU A 65 9.00 9.92 5.46
CA LEU A 65 9.98 9.25 4.60
C LEU A 65 10.92 8.34 5.37
N THR A 66 11.36 8.75 6.56
CA THR A 66 12.21 7.91 7.43
C THR A 66 11.47 6.64 7.87
N ASN A 67 10.22 6.78 8.32
CA ASN A 67 9.40 5.64 8.71
C ASN A 67 9.09 4.74 7.51
N ALA A 68 8.80 5.33 6.35
CA ALA A 68 8.59 4.58 5.12
C ALA A 68 9.84 3.79 4.70
N ALA A 69 11.02 4.36 4.84
CA ALA A 69 12.28 3.66 4.60
C ALA A 69 12.50 2.50 5.58
N ASN A 70 12.21 2.69 6.87
CA ASN A 70 12.26 1.60 7.86
C ASN A 70 11.30 0.47 7.49
N LEU A 71 10.08 0.80 7.08
CA LEU A 71 9.10 -0.22 6.69
C LEU A 71 9.51 -0.97 5.43
N ARG A 72 10.11 -0.27 4.46
CA ARG A 72 10.72 -0.90 3.30
C ARG A 72 11.80 -1.91 3.71
N TYR A 73 12.71 -1.56 4.62
CA TYR A 73 13.73 -2.52 5.08
C TYR A 73 13.12 -3.73 5.79
N ASN A 74 12.04 -3.53 6.56
CA ASN A 74 11.31 -4.64 7.17
C ASN A 74 10.66 -5.53 6.11
N ALA A 75 10.04 -4.95 5.09
CA ALA A 75 9.47 -5.70 3.97
C ALA A 75 10.55 -6.46 3.19
N GLU A 76 11.72 -5.84 2.94
CA GLU A 76 12.87 -6.51 2.31
C GLU A 76 13.38 -7.68 3.16
N ALA A 77 13.53 -7.49 4.47
CA ALA A 77 13.95 -8.55 5.39
C ALA A 77 12.92 -9.68 5.41
N HIS A 78 11.63 -9.34 5.39
CA HIS A 78 10.54 -10.30 5.35
C HIS A 78 10.58 -11.14 4.05
N LEU A 79 10.75 -10.49 2.89
CA LEU A 79 10.91 -11.16 1.60
C LEU A 79 12.15 -12.07 1.56
N ARG A 80 13.23 -11.72 2.27
CA ARG A 80 14.41 -12.59 2.39
C ARG A 80 14.14 -13.81 3.27
N THR A 81 13.40 -13.65 4.36
CA THR A 81 13.03 -14.78 5.24
C THR A 81 11.97 -15.68 4.61
N MET A 82 11.12 -15.13 3.75
CA MET A 82 10.02 -15.82 3.08
C MET A 82 10.10 -15.57 1.57
N PRO A 83 11.10 -16.17 0.87
CA PRO A 83 11.22 -16.01 -0.58
C PRO A 83 9.98 -16.56 -1.32
N GLU A 84 9.24 -17.47 -0.67
CA GLU A 84 7.94 -17.97 -1.10
C GLU A 84 6.90 -16.87 -1.38
N LEU A 85 6.98 -15.69 -0.75
CA LEU A 85 6.09 -14.56 -1.08
C LEU A 85 6.29 -14.05 -2.51
N ILE A 86 7.49 -14.17 -3.05
CA ILE A 86 7.82 -13.81 -4.44
C ILE A 86 7.60 -15.01 -5.38
N HIS A 87 7.56 -16.22 -4.85
CA HIS A 87 7.46 -17.43 -5.67
C HIS A 87 6.06 -18.05 -5.63
N LEU A 88 5.16 -17.53 -4.78
CA LEU A 88 3.75 -17.92 -4.59
C LEU A 88 3.52 -19.41 -4.25
N GLY A 89 4.44 -20.02 -3.49
CA GLY A 89 4.28 -21.41 -3.00
C GLY A 89 5.40 -21.82 -2.05
N ARG A 90 5.12 -22.83 -1.20
CA ARG A 90 6.11 -23.41 -0.27
C ARG A 90 7.09 -24.30 -1.00
N GLU A 91 8.33 -24.42 -0.55
CA GLU A 91 9.26 -25.39 -1.14
C GLU A 91 8.69 -26.81 -0.99
N TRP A 92 8.74 -27.59 -2.06
CA TRP A 92 8.36 -29.00 -2.04
C TRP A 92 9.18 -29.76 -0.99
N GLN A 93 8.54 -30.68 -0.27
CA GLN A 93 9.16 -31.50 0.77
C GLN A 93 8.84 -32.99 0.54
N PRO A 94 9.80 -33.90 0.72
CA PRO A 94 9.59 -35.34 0.54
C PRO A 94 8.68 -35.93 1.61
N GLY A 95 7.85 -36.92 1.23
CA GLY A 95 6.98 -37.65 2.15
C GLY A 95 6.02 -36.75 2.95
N THR A 96 5.67 -35.58 2.42
CA THR A 96 4.85 -34.58 3.08
C THR A 96 3.41 -34.68 2.60
N PRO A 97 2.41 -34.62 3.50
CA PRO A 97 1.02 -34.61 3.09
C PRO A 97 0.63 -33.25 2.51
N TYR A 98 0.01 -33.29 1.32
CA TYR A 98 -0.51 -32.14 0.60
C TYR A 98 -2.02 -32.30 0.37
N ALA A 99 -2.79 -31.26 0.65
CA ALA A 99 -4.21 -31.18 0.33
C ALA A 99 -4.43 -30.65 -1.09
N GLN A 100 -5.56 -30.97 -1.71
CA GLN A 100 -5.95 -30.35 -2.97
C GLN A 100 -6.06 -28.82 -2.78
N GLY A 101 -5.43 -28.06 -3.69
CA GLY A 101 -5.28 -26.61 -3.61
C GLY A 101 -3.94 -26.13 -3.06
N ASP A 102 -3.15 -27.01 -2.42
CA ASP A 102 -1.82 -26.64 -1.93
C ASP A 102 -0.90 -26.22 -3.07
N ALA A 103 -0.16 -25.13 -2.90
CA ALA A 103 0.80 -24.64 -3.88
C ALA A 103 2.23 -24.92 -3.40
N VAL A 104 3.06 -25.51 -4.27
CA VAL A 104 4.49 -25.71 -4.02
C VAL A 104 5.35 -25.11 -5.12
N VAL A 105 6.61 -24.85 -4.77
CA VAL A 105 7.67 -24.55 -5.72
C VAL A 105 8.73 -25.64 -5.65
N PRO A 106 9.43 -25.93 -6.76
CA PRO A 106 10.53 -26.89 -6.77
C PRO A 106 11.60 -26.54 -5.74
N SER A 107 12.35 -27.52 -5.26
CA SER A 107 13.49 -27.29 -4.40
C SER A 107 14.53 -26.43 -5.11
N PHE A 108 15.28 -25.64 -4.33
CA PHE A 108 16.22 -24.66 -4.88
C PHE A 108 17.27 -25.27 -5.82
N ASN A 109 17.57 -26.57 -5.65
CA ASN A 109 18.52 -27.31 -6.47
C ASN A 109 18.05 -27.55 -7.91
N GLN A 110 16.75 -27.45 -8.18
CA GLN A 110 16.15 -27.64 -9.52
C GLN A 110 15.82 -26.31 -10.22
N LEU A 111 15.78 -25.19 -9.50
CA LEU A 111 15.37 -23.87 -10.02
C LEU A 111 16.37 -23.22 -10.98
N THR A 112 17.60 -23.75 -11.12
CA THR A 112 18.66 -23.09 -11.91
C THR A 112 18.47 -23.16 -13.42
N THR A 113 17.61 -24.05 -13.93
CA THR A 113 17.41 -24.25 -15.38
C THR A 113 15.98 -24.11 -15.86
N ALA A 114 15.01 -24.09 -14.95
CA ALA A 114 13.58 -24.10 -15.30
C ALA A 114 12.91 -22.74 -15.07
N ARG A 115 11.79 -22.53 -15.79
CA ARG A 115 10.96 -21.33 -15.59
C ARG A 115 10.40 -21.37 -14.16
N PRO A 116 10.32 -20.24 -13.46
CA PRO A 116 9.67 -20.20 -12.16
C PRO A 116 8.19 -20.54 -12.36
N ALA A 117 7.79 -21.68 -11.82
CA ALA A 117 6.41 -22.17 -11.87
C ALA A 117 5.96 -22.53 -10.46
N VAL A 118 4.66 -22.34 -10.22
CA VAL A 118 3.98 -22.81 -9.02
C VAL A 118 3.21 -24.05 -9.41
N PHE A 119 3.29 -25.07 -8.58
CA PHE A 119 2.62 -26.33 -8.79
C PHE A 119 1.49 -26.43 -7.78
N VAL A 120 0.24 -26.43 -8.26
CA VAL A 120 -0.94 -26.54 -7.41
C VAL A 120 -1.43 -27.97 -7.38
N CYS A 121 -1.59 -28.51 -6.19
CA CYS A 121 -2.08 -29.84 -5.91
C CYS A 121 -3.52 -29.98 -6.44
N THR A 122 -3.71 -30.73 -7.50
CA THR A 122 -5.03 -31.05 -8.06
C THR A 122 -5.65 -32.28 -7.42
N GLN A 123 -4.82 -33.16 -6.84
CA GLN A 123 -5.24 -34.32 -6.08
C GLN A 123 -4.37 -34.44 -4.83
N GLY A 124 -4.99 -34.28 -3.66
CA GLY A 124 -4.30 -34.40 -2.36
C GLY A 124 -3.76 -35.80 -2.09
N GLY A 125 -2.68 -35.90 -1.31
CA GLY A 125 -1.97 -37.14 -1.05
C GLY A 125 -0.68 -36.93 -0.24
N LEU A 126 0.21 -37.91 -0.30
CA LEU A 126 1.56 -37.86 0.25
C LEU A 126 2.54 -37.72 -0.92
N SER A 127 3.42 -36.72 -0.88
CA SER A 127 4.48 -36.59 -1.89
C SER A 127 5.42 -37.79 -1.87
N GLY A 128 6.15 -37.99 -2.97
CA GLY A 128 7.17 -39.02 -3.09
C GLY A 128 8.35 -38.80 -2.13
N GLY A 129 9.19 -39.83 -1.99
CA GLY A 129 10.44 -39.72 -1.22
C GLY A 129 11.54 -38.91 -1.92
N ALA A 130 11.36 -38.60 -3.20
CA ALA A 130 12.24 -37.78 -4.01
C ALA A 130 11.40 -36.80 -4.83
N GLU A 131 11.96 -35.62 -5.10
CA GLU A 131 11.26 -34.58 -5.83
C GLU A 131 10.89 -35.06 -7.24
N PRO A 132 9.63 -34.87 -7.67
CA PRO A 132 9.20 -35.33 -8.98
C PRO A 132 9.90 -34.52 -10.08
N ALA A 133 10.00 -35.12 -11.28
CA ALA A 133 10.38 -34.36 -12.47
C ALA A 133 9.21 -33.45 -12.86
N TRP A 134 9.31 -32.16 -12.53
CA TRP A 134 8.26 -31.16 -12.78
C TRP A 134 7.98 -30.95 -14.27
N ASP A 135 6.70 -31.06 -14.67
CA ASP A 135 6.26 -30.70 -16.02
C ASP A 135 5.91 -29.21 -16.08
N TYR A 136 6.82 -28.36 -16.53
CA TYR A 136 6.62 -26.90 -16.57
C TYR A 136 5.60 -26.40 -17.61
N ARG A 137 4.91 -27.29 -18.33
CA ARG A 137 3.82 -26.89 -19.24
C ARG A 137 2.56 -26.62 -18.44
N GLU A 138 1.99 -25.43 -18.61
CA GLU A 138 0.79 -25.01 -17.90
C GLU A 138 -0.35 -26.03 -18.05
N GLY A 139 -0.99 -26.38 -16.93
CA GLY A 139 -2.08 -27.35 -16.87
C GLY A 139 -1.67 -28.81 -17.02
N GLN A 140 -0.39 -29.13 -17.28
CA GLN A 140 0.04 -30.53 -17.35
C GLN A 140 0.24 -31.13 -15.94
N PRO A 141 -0.20 -32.38 -15.72
CA PRO A 141 -0.06 -33.03 -14.43
C PRO A 141 1.38 -33.51 -14.19
N THR A 142 1.90 -33.27 -12.99
CA THR A 142 3.10 -33.91 -12.46
C THR A 142 2.69 -34.88 -11.36
N ASN A 143 2.93 -36.18 -11.55
CA ASN A 143 2.64 -37.21 -10.54
C ASN A 143 3.79 -37.30 -9.53
N ASP A 144 3.44 -37.31 -8.24
CA ASP A 144 4.39 -37.27 -7.13
C ASP A 144 3.88 -38.08 -5.93
N GLY A 145 4.29 -39.35 -5.86
CA GLY A 145 3.71 -40.27 -4.88
C GLY A 145 2.21 -40.46 -5.13
N THR A 146 1.37 -40.07 -4.17
CA THR A 146 -0.10 -40.05 -4.35
C THR A 146 -0.67 -38.66 -4.63
N VAL A 147 0.18 -37.63 -4.67
CA VAL A 147 -0.18 -36.26 -5.04
C VAL A 147 -0.10 -36.10 -6.55
N VAL A 148 -1.05 -35.35 -7.12
CA VAL A 148 -0.98 -34.89 -8.52
C VAL A 148 -0.94 -33.38 -8.54
N TRP A 149 0.14 -32.84 -9.07
CA TRP A 149 0.35 -31.41 -9.22
C TRP A 149 -0.07 -30.95 -10.61
N SER A 150 -0.65 -29.76 -10.74
CA SER A 150 -0.80 -29.08 -12.01
C SER A 150 0.04 -27.83 -12.01
N THR A 151 0.79 -27.64 -13.08
CA THR A 151 1.63 -26.45 -13.24
C THR A 151 0.77 -25.24 -13.52
N ILE A 152 0.83 -24.27 -12.61
CA ILE A 152 0.42 -22.92 -12.87
C ILE A 152 1.69 -22.18 -13.26
N THR A 153 1.84 -21.97 -14.57
CA THR A 153 2.80 -20.98 -15.02
C THR A 153 2.20 -19.65 -14.60
N LEU A 154 2.66 -19.10 -13.47
CA LEU A 154 2.58 -17.66 -13.28
C LEU A 154 3.21 -17.11 -14.53
N GLY A 155 2.40 -16.64 -15.48
CA GLY A 155 2.95 -16.07 -16.69
C GLY A 155 3.88 -14.91 -16.33
N ASN A 156 4.18 -14.08 -17.30
CA ASN A 156 4.71 -12.77 -16.96
C ASN A 156 3.67 -11.89 -16.19
N ALA A 157 2.49 -12.45 -15.88
CA ALA A 157 1.44 -11.90 -15.06
C ALA A 157 2.00 -11.13 -13.84
N PRO A 158 1.78 -9.81 -13.79
CA PRO A 158 2.11 -9.06 -12.60
C PRO A 158 1.15 -9.47 -11.47
N TYR A 159 1.60 -9.37 -10.23
CA TYR A 159 0.74 -9.65 -9.08
C TYR A 159 1.06 -8.73 -7.90
N VAL A 160 0.06 -8.51 -7.06
CA VAL A 160 0.20 -7.74 -5.84
C VAL A 160 0.38 -8.70 -4.67
N VAL A 161 1.31 -8.40 -3.77
CA VAL A 161 1.37 -9.00 -2.44
C VAL A 161 1.04 -7.92 -1.43
N ASP A 162 -0.15 -8.02 -0.89
CA ASP A 162 -0.62 -7.25 0.25
C ASP A 162 -0.42 -8.08 1.53
N PRO A 163 -0.18 -7.43 2.66
CA PRO A 163 -0.38 -8.01 3.99
C PRO A 163 -1.65 -8.82 4.13
N LEU A 164 -2.73 -8.32 3.53
CA LEU A 164 -4.01 -8.99 3.53
C LEU A 164 -4.01 -10.21 2.65
N GLY A 165 -3.22 -10.31 1.56
CA GLY A 165 -3.30 -11.37 0.56
C GLY A 165 -2.45 -11.15 -0.68
N PHE A 166 -2.42 -12.11 -1.59
CA PHE A 166 -1.86 -11.88 -2.92
C PHE A 166 -2.96 -11.89 -3.97
N LEU A 167 -2.75 -11.13 -5.05
CA LEU A 167 -3.69 -10.99 -6.15
C LEU A 167 -2.94 -11.10 -7.48
N LEU A 168 -3.29 -12.12 -8.27
CA LEU A 168 -2.77 -12.31 -9.62
C LEU A 168 -3.53 -11.44 -10.61
N VAL A 169 -2.83 -10.59 -11.36
CA VAL A 169 -3.41 -9.87 -12.50
C VAL A 169 -3.34 -10.80 -13.70
N ASP A 170 -4.46 -11.12 -14.33
CA ASP A 170 -4.44 -11.91 -15.56
C ASP A 170 -3.99 -11.02 -16.72
N PRO A 171 -2.82 -11.28 -17.35
CA PRO A 171 -2.36 -10.49 -18.49
C PRO A 171 -3.09 -10.85 -19.78
N ALA A 172 -3.79 -12.00 -19.84
CA ALA A 172 -4.51 -12.44 -21.02
C ALA A 172 -5.89 -11.80 -21.15
N ASP A 173 -6.36 -11.13 -20.11
CA ASP A 173 -7.60 -10.37 -20.16
C ASP A 173 -7.31 -8.95 -20.70
N PRO A 174 -7.75 -8.61 -21.93
CA PRO A 174 -7.55 -7.30 -22.52
C PRO A 174 -8.21 -6.18 -21.71
N ASP A 175 -9.17 -6.51 -20.84
CA ASP A 175 -9.87 -5.57 -19.96
C ASP A 175 -9.21 -5.46 -18.58
N GLY A 176 -8.15 -6.23 -18.31
CA GLY A 176 -7.47 -6.24 -17.01
C GLY A 176 -8.31 -6.84 -15.88
N GLN A 177 -9.27 -7.73 -16.19
CA GLN A 177 -10.01 -8.42 -15.13
C GLN A 177 -9.11 -9.42 -14.41
N PHE A 178 -9.22 -9.46 -13.10
CA PHE A 178 -8.52 -10.41 -12.26
C PHE A 178 -9.29 -11.75 -12.28
N ARG A 179 -8.62 -12.86 -12.64
CA ARG A 179 -9.26 -14.18 -12.57
C ARG A 179 -9.40 -14.65 -11.12
N ASN A 180 -10.62 -15.01 -10.73
CA ASN A 180 -10.85 -15.87 -9.56
C ASN A 180 -10.31 -17.28 -9.87
N SER A 181 -9.54 -17.86 -8.96
CA SER A 181 -8.80 -19.13 -9.11
C SER A 181 -9.67 -20.40 -9.23
N ASN A 182 -10.97 -20.29 -9.51
CA ASN A 182 -11.85 -21.43 -9.68
C ASN A 182 -12.14 -21.71 -11.17
N PRO A 183 -11.50 -22.72 -11.80
CA PRO A 183 -11.67 -23.02 -13.22
C PRO A 183 -13.08 -23.51 -13.61
N ASN A 184 -13.95 -23.83 -12.64
CA ASN A 184 -15.28 -24.41 -12.90
C ASN A 184 -16.46 -23.43 -12.80
N THR A 185 -16.24 -22.15 -12.48
CA THR A 185 -17.32 -21.14 -12.47
C THR A 185 -17.06 -20.09 -13.53
N TRP A 186 -17.25 -20.48 -14.79
CA TRP A 186 -17.36 -19.57 -15.93
C TRP A 186 -18.64 -18.72 -15.79
N PHE A 187 -18.54 -17.62 -15.07
CA PHE A 187 -19.49 -16.52 -15.23
C PHE A 187 -18.84 -15.51 -16.18
N PRO A 188 -19.30 -15.41 -17.43
CA PRO A 188 -18.87 -14.34 -18.32
C PRO A 188 -19.50 -13.05 -17.78
N ASN A 189 -18.83 -12.37 -16.86
CA ASN A 189 -19.21 -11.04 -16.44
C ASN A 189 -18.32 -10.03 -17.18
N PRO A 190 -18.80 -9.36 -18.23
CA PRO A 190 -17.93 -8.64 -19.14
C PRO A 190 -17.64 -7.20 -18.67
N ASN A 191 -17.67 -6.93 -17.35
CA ASN A 191 -17.39 -5.61 -16.78
C ASN A 191 -15.96 -5.52 -16.22
N PRO A 192 -15.00 -4.88 -16.94
CA PRO A 192 -13.62 -4.67 -16.48
C PRO A 192 -13.52 -4.15 -15.04
N LEU A 193 -14.42 -3.23 -14.70
CA LEU A 193 -14.41 -2.52 -13.43
C LEU A 193 -14.86 -3.40 -12.28
N ARG A 194 -15.77 -4.37 -12.51
CA ARG A 194 -16.25 -5.24 -11.42
C ARG A 194 -15.16 -6.21 -10.96
N GLY A 195 -14.33 -6.74 -11.85
CA GLY A 195 -13.20 -7.59 -11.45
C GLY A 195 -12.22 -6.81 -10.57
N ALA A 196 -11.72 -5.67 -11.05
CA ALA A 196 -10.78 -4.87 -10.28
C ALA A 196 -11.36 -4.37 -8.93
N GLN A 197 -12.64 -3.98 -8.89
CA GLN A 197 -13.32 -3.53 -7.67
C GLN A 197 -13.71 -4.67 -6.71
N GLN A 198 -13.86 -5.90 -7.18
CA GLN A 198 -13.99 -7.09 -6.31
C GLN A 198 -12.66 -7.44 -5.64
N HIS A 199 -11.55 -7.01 -6.26
CA HIS A 199 -10.20 -7.36 -5.85
C HIS A 199 -9.37 -6.20 -5.26
N PHE A 200 -9.91 -4.99 -5.23
CA PHE A 200 -9.41 -3.83 -4.48
C PHE A 200 -10.65 -3.14 -3.92
N GLY A 201 -10.82 -3.19 -2.60
CA GLY A 201 -12.04 -2.79 -1.93
C GLY A 201 -13.07 -3.92 -1.73
N ASN A 202 -13.65 -3.96 -0.54
CA ASN A 202 -14.76 -4.82 -0.15
C ASN A 202 -16.11 -4.31 -0.68
N LEU A 203 -16.42 -4.44 -1.98
CA LEU A 203 -17.76 -4.04 -2.44
C LEU A 203 -18.84 -4.87 -1.71
N PRO A 204 -19.81 -4.24 -1.02
CA PRO A 204 -21.00 -4.96 -0.61
C PRO A 204 -21.75 -5.33 -1.88
N LEU A 205 -21.64 -6.58 -2.32
CA LEU A 205 -22.39 -7.16 -3.45
C LEU A 205 -23.92 -7.17 -3.23
N ASN A 206 -24.39 -6.64 -2.10
CA ASN A 206 -25.78 -6.65 -1.69
C ASN A 206 -26.38 -5.26 -1.90
N GLY A 207 -26.83 -4.98 -3.12
CA GLY A 207 -27.99 -4.12 -3.28
C GLY A 207 -29.17 -4.72 -2.51
N PRO A 208 -30.03 -3.92 -1.86
CA PRO A 208 -31.16 -4.41 -1.08
C PRO A 208 -32.19 -5.07 -2.02
N GLY A 209 -32.07 -6.38 -2.24
CA GLY A 209 -33.06 -7.14 -3.03
C GLY A 209 -32.61 -8.45 -3.66
N ASN A 210 -31.31 -8.75 -3.76
CA ASN A 210 -30.86 -10.00 -4.39
C ASN A 210 -30.65 -11.13 -3.35
N PRO A 211 -31.29 -12.30 -3.50
CA PRO A 211 -31.13 -13.42 -2.58
C PRO A 211 -29.68 -13.90 -2.56
N VAL A 212 -29.15 -14.00 -1.35
CA VAL A 212 -27.78 -14.40 -1.01
C VAL A 212 -27.44 -15.74 -1.66
N THR A 213 -26.61 -15.71 -2.71
CA THR A 213 -25.85 -16.90 -3.11
C THR A 213 -24.45 -16.82 -2.47
N PRO A 214 -23.90 -17.89 -1.89
CA PRO A 214 -22.85 -17.80 -0.86
C PRO A 214 -21.44 -17.48 -1.36
N PHE A 215 -21.25 -17.04 -2.61
CA PHE A 215 -19.93 -16.80 -3.18
C PHE A 215 -19.58 -15.32 -3.15
N ASN A 216 -19.33 -14.80 -1.95
CA ASN A 216 -18.64 -13.53 -1.79
C ASN A 216 -17.21 -13.68 -2.34
N GLN A 217 -17.00 -13.17 -3.55
CA GLN A 217 -15.71 -13.05 -4.18
C GLN A 217 -14.97 -11.87 -3.53
N PHE A 218 -14.46 -12.11 -2.34
CA PHE A 218 -13.46 -11.23 -1.75
C PHE A 218 -12.14 -11.42 -2.51
N ILE A 219 -11.25 -10.43 -2.49
CA ILE A 219 -9.81 -10.71 -2.55
C ILE A 219 -9.58 -11.95 -1.70
N ASN A 220 -8.93 -12.98 -2.23
CA ASN A 220 -8.38 -14.03 -1.38
C ASN A 220 -7.26 -13.38 -0.57
N ARG A 221 -7.70 -12.65 0.45
CA ARG A 221 -6.91 -12.18 1.56
C ARG A 221 -6.22 -13.43 2.04
N PHE A 222 -4.89 -13.48 1.95
CA PHE A 222 -3.96 -14.54 2.32
C PHE A 222 -4.77 -15.52 3.13
N PRO A 223 -5.30 -16.61 2.53
CA PRO A 223 -5.75 -17.70 3.35
C PRO A 223 -4.47 -18.07 4.07
N ALA A 224 -4.35 -17.59 5.31
CA ALA A 224 -3.15 -17.64 6.12
C ALA A 224 -2.52 -18.98 5.83
N PHE A 225 -1.33 -19.02 5.20
CA PHE A 225 -0.65 -20.23 4.74
C PHE A 225 -1.28 -21.45 5.43
N GLY A 226 -2.20 -22.12 4.72
CA GLY A 226 -3.37 -22.86 5.26
C GLY A 226 -3.06 -24.09 6.11
N PHE A 227 -2.02 -24.04 6.94
CA PHE A 227 -1.46 -25.19 7.63
C PHE A 227 -1.43 -25.07 9.15
N PHE A 228 -1.86 -23.95 9.77
CA PHE A 228 -1.96 -23.89 11.24
C PHE A 228 -3.26 -23.36 11.86
N LEU A 229 -4.17 -22.70 11.13
CA LEU A 229 -5.43 -22.22 11.73
C LEU A 229 -6.64 -22.38 10.80
N PRO A 230 -7.27 -23.57 10.74
CA PRO A 230 -8.46 -23.83 9.94
C PRO A 230 -9.71 -23.23 10.61
N SER A 231 -9.80 -21.90 10.75
CA SER A 231 -11.06 -21.18 11.05
C SER A 231 -10.92 -19.65 11.12
N ALA A 232 -9.82 -19.04 10.63
CA ALA A 232 -9.66 -17.60 10.82
C ALA A 232 -10.77 -16.84 10.08
N THR A 233 -11.60 -16.11 10.83
CA THR A 233 -12.62 -15.24 10.25
C THR A 233 -11.93 -14.11 9.45
N PRO A 234 -12.62 -13.45 8.50
CA PRO A 234 -12.03 -12.36 7.71
C PRO A 234 -11.32 -11.30 8.55
N GLU A 235 -11.81 -11.05 9.76
CA GLU A 235 -11.26 -10.09 10.70
C GLU A 235 -9.96 -10.58 11.33
N GLN A 236 -9.84 -11.87 11.62
CA GLN A 236 -8.59 -12.44 12.12
C GLN A 236 -7.47 -12.40 11.08
N ASN A 237 -7.81 -12.54 9.80
CA ASN A 237 -6.85 -12.35 8.70
C ASN A 237 -6.36 -10.90 8.64
N GLU A 238 -7.22 -9.93 8.89
CA GLU A 238 -6.84 -8.52 8.94
C GLU A 238 -5.93 -8.19 10.13
N VAL A 239 -6.18 -8.77 11.31
CA VAL A 239 -5.29 -8.63 12.46
C VAL A 239 -3.90 -9.22 12.17
N ASN A 240 -3.85 -10.39 11.51
CA ASN A 240 -2.59 -11.02 11.13
C ASN A 240 -1.82 -10.20 10.09
N ALA A 241 -2.54 -9.66 9.09
CA ALA A 241 -1.98 -8.75 8.10
C ALA A 241 -1.39 -7.49 8.75
N ALA A 242 -2.13 -6.87 9.67
CA ALA A 242 -1.65 -5.69 10.39
C ALA A 242 -0.35 -5.97 11.15
N ARG A 243 -0.18 -7.17 11.72
CA ARG A 243 1.06 -7.56 12.42
C ARG A 243 2.27 -7.70 11.50
N LEU A 244 2.07 -8.14 10.25
CA LEU A 244 3.15 -8.32 9.27
C LEU A 244 3.55 -7.02 8.57
N ALA A 245 2.64 -6.06 8.55
CA ALA A 245 2.72 -4.93 7.64
C ALA A 245 2.86 -3.56 8.26
N VAL A 246 2.52 -3.47 9.54
CA VAL A 246 2.58 -2.21 10.26
C VAL A 246 3.93 -2.10 10.95
N LEU A 247 4.46 -0.88 11.02
CA LEU A 247 5.65 -0.62 11.82
C LEU A 247 5.37 -0.96 13.29
N PRO A 248 6.17 -1.82 13.93
CA PRO A 248 5.95 -2.25 15.31
C PRO A 248 6.29 -1.17 16.35
N ASP A 249 6.60 0.06 15.94
CA ASP A 249 7.07 1.14 16.81
C ASP A 249 6.01 2.20 17.12
N SER A 250 4.86 2.17 16.44
CA SER A 250 3.82 3.18 16.59
C SER A 250 2.74 2.66 17.51
N TRP A 251 2.70 3.12 18.76
CA TRP A 251 1.71 2.69 19.75
C TRP A 251 1.00 3.90 20.36
N THR A 252 -0.32 3.84 20.47
CA THR A 252 -1.13 4.81 21.21
C THR A 252 -1.40 4.30 22.60
N LEU A 253 -1.14 5.15 23.60
CA LEU A 253 -1.49 4.84 24.98
C LEU A 253 -3.01 4.85 25.12
N GLN A 254 -3.59 3.71 25.48
CA GLN A 254 -5.01 3.60 25.79
C GLN A 254 -5.23 3.85 27.27
N ALA A 255 -4.48 3.13 28.12
CA ALA A 255 -4.57 3.24 29.56
C ALA A 255 -3.21 3.12 30.23
N GLU A 256 -3.09 3.73 31.41
CA GLU A 256 -1.92 3.66 32.27
C GLU A 256 -2.36 3.51 33.72
N SER A 257 -1.80 2.53 34.44
CA SER A 257 -2.05 2.37 35.87
C SER A 257 -1.26 3.39 36.67
N LEU A 258 -1.88 4.01 37.69
CA LEU A 258 -1.22 5.00 38.54
C LEU A 258 -0.23 4.41 39.55
N ASP A 259 -0.48 3.20 40.08
CA ASP A 259 0.47 2.47 40.94
C ASP A 259 0.00 1.02 41.18
N LEU A 260 0.86 0.03 41.03
CA LEU A 260 0.56 -1.38 41.33
C LEU A 260 1.13 -1.81 42.70
N ALA A 261 1.52 -0.87 43.56
CA ALA A 261 2.12 -1.14 44.87
C ALA A 261 1.35 -2.14 45.77
N ASN A 262 0.07 -2.41 45.49
CA ASN A 262 -0.77 -3.36 46.23
C ASN A 262 -1.01 -4.70 45.49
N LEU A 263 -0.31 -5.01 44.39
CA LEU A 263 -0.43 -6.32 43.76
C LEU A 263 0.21 -7.38 44.67
N ASN A 264 -0.62 -8.22 45.30
CA ASN A 264 -0.18 -9.40 46.05
C ASN A 264 0.51 -10.39 45.09
N THR A 265 1.80 -10.18 44.87
CA THR A 265 2.65 -10.95 43.95
C THR A 265 3.14 -12.23 44.61
N THR A 266 2.21 -13.16 44.87
CA THR A 266 2.59 -14.54 45.18
C THR A 266 3.01 -15.23 43.87
N THR A 267 4.27 -15.00 43.48
CA THR A 267 5.17 -15.84 42.66
C THR A 267 4.59 -16.76 41.56
N THR A 268 3.66 -16.29 40.73
CA THR A 268 3.43 -16.71 39.33
C THR A 268 2.21 -15.95 38.82
N ALA A 269 2.26 -14.61 38.84
CA ALA A 269 1.13 -13.82 38.40
C ALA A 269 0.95 -13.97 36.88
N THR A 270 0.14 -14.95 36.48
CA THR A 270 -0.40 -15.06 35.12
C THR A 270 -1.52 -14.06 34.90
N SER A 271 -2.15 -13.57 35.98
CA SER A 271 -3.25 -12.62 35.98
C SER A 271 -2.88 -11.33 36.71
N ILE A 272 -3.19 -10.18 36.11
CA ILE A 272 -3.02 -8.86 36.73
C ILE A 272 -4.39 -8.19 36.81
N ASP A 273 -4.73 -7.72 38.01
CA ASP A 273 -5.95 -6.97 38.25
C ASP A 273 -5.82 -5.55 37.69
N LEU A 274 -6.72 -5.17 36.79
CA LEU A 274 -6.78 -3.85 36.16
C LEU A 274 -7.94 -3.00 36.70
N THR A 275 -8.43 -3.27 37.92
CA THR A 275 -9.52 -2.52 38.58
C THR A 275 -9.38 -1.00 38.58
N ASN A 276 -8.15 -0.47 38.51
CA ASN A 276 -7.88 0.97 38.47
C ASN A 276 -7.78 1.55 37.05
N ILE A 277 -7.96 0.75 36.00
CA ILE A 277 -8.05 1.21 34.61
C ILE A 277 -9.52 1.39 34.26
N ASP A 278 -9.86 2.50 33.60
CA ASP A 278 -11.23 2.76 33.14
C ASP A 278 -11.74 1.56 32.30
N PRO A 279 -12.77 0.84 32.76
CA PRO A 279 -13.29 -0.34 32.07
C PRO A 279 -13.82 0.00 30.67
N ASN A 280 -14.11 1.27 30.37
CA ASN A 280 -14.51 1.71 29.03
C ASN A 280 -13.35 1.68 28.03
N VAL A 281 -12.12 1.91 28.50
CA VAL A 281 -10.92 1.84 27.66
C VAL A 281 -10.59 0.37 27.34
N LEU A 282 -10.78 -0.51 28.33
CA LEU A 282 -10.63 -1.95 28.16
C LEU A 282 -11.80 -2.60 27.41
N SER A 283 -12.96 -1.96 27.31
CA SER A 283 -14.10 -2.49 26.53
C SER A 283 -14.09 -2.01 25.07
N GLN A 284 -13.62 -0.79 24.78
CA GLN A 284 -13.43 -0.30 23.41
C GLN A 284 -12.31 -1.02 22.64
N SER A 285 -11.28 -1.49 23.35
CA SER A 285 -10.24 -2.37 22.80
C SER A 285 -10.74 -3.79 22.46
N VAL A 286 -11.96 -4.15 22.91
CA VAL A 286 -12.37 -5.56 23.07
C VAL A 286 -13.74 -5.89 22.44
N GLN A 287 -14.57 -4.90 22.12
CA GLN A 287 -15.89 -5.16 21.57
C GLN A 287 -15.83 -5.49 20.07
N VAL A 288 -15.91 -6.80 19.80
CA VAL A 288 -16.12 -7.45 18.49
C VAL A 288 -14.96 -7.19 17.53
N PRO A 289 -14.43 -8.21 16.84
CA PRO A 289 -13.50 -7.97 15.76
C PRO A 289 -14.23 -7.16 14.70
N THR A 290 -14.11 -5.84 14.75
CA THR A 290 -14.32 -5.00 13.60
C THR A 290 -13.02 -5.08 12.79
N PRO A 291 -13.09 -4.99 11.45
CA PRO A 291 -11.90 -5.05 10.59
C PRO A 291 -10.76 -4.11 11.07
N ASP A 292 -11.11 -2.99 11.69
CA ASP A 292 -10.18 -2.03 12.27
C ASP A 292 -9.41 -2.48 13.53
N LEU A 293 -9.62 -3.68 14.08
CA LEU A 293 -9.04 -4.07 15.37
C LEU A 293 -7.51 -4.14 15.29
N VAL A 294 -6.84 -3.17 15.90
CA VAL A 294 -5.39 -3.10 15.92
C VAL A 294 -4.87 -3.93 17.09
N PRO A 295 -3.81 -4.74 16.94
CA PRO A 295 -3.34 -5.57 18.04
C PRO A 295 -2.91 -4.72 19.23
N ASP A 296 -3.51 -5.01 20.39
CA ASP A 296 -3.15 -4.39 21.66
C ASP A 296 -2.03 -5.15 22.36
N ARG A 297 -1.24 -4.41 23.12
CA ARG A 297 -0.23 -4.97 24.03
C ARG A 297 -0.34 -4.35 25.40
N ILE A 298 0.15 -5.09 26.37
CA ILE A 298 0.39 -4.60 27.72
C ILE A 298 1.89 -4.46 27.91
N VAL A 299 2.32 -3.30 28.39
CA VAL A 299 3.70 -3.01 28.75
C VAL A 299 3.81 -2.87 30.25
N PHE A 300 4.54 -3.78 30.86
CA PHE A 300 4.87 -3.75 32.28
C PHE A 300 6.17 -3.00 32.49
N PHE A 301 6.25 -2.18 33.53
CA PHE A 301 7.45 -1.48 33.95
C PHE A 301 7.80 -1.90 35.37
N ASP A 302 9.08 -2.15 35.61
CA ASP A 302 9.57 -2.46 36.95
C ASP A 302 9.60 -1.21 37.85
N ALA A 303 9.77 -1.44 39.16
CA ALA A 303 9.90 -0.37 40.15
C ALA A 303 11.03 0.63 39.83
N THR A 304 12.06 0.18 39.11
CA THR A 304 13.23 1.00 38.79
C THR A 304 13.04 1.87 37.55
N GLY A 305 12.02 1.59 36.74
CA GLY A 305 11.82 2.17 35.40
C GLY A 305 12.89 1.77 34.38
N ARG A 306 13.83 0.87 34.74
CA ARG A 306 14.93 0.45 33.85
C ARG A 306 14.57 -0.77 33.01
N ARG A 307 13.54 -1.52 33.40
CA ARG A 307 13.10 -2.72 32.67
C ARG A 307 11.63 -2.55 32.30
N SER A 308 11.33 -2.82 31.04
CA SER A 308 9.97 -2.98 30.57
C SER A 308 9.80 -4.31 29.84
N ILE A 309 8.59 -4.86 29.92
CA ILE A 309 8.23 -6.11 29.27
C ILE A 309 6.90 -5.90 28.56
N ALA A 310 6.90 -6.08 27.24
CA ALA A 310 5.69 -6.08 26.43
C ALA A 310 5.12 -7.51 26.30
N ARG A 311 3.80 -7.62 26.34
CA ARG A 311 3.05 -8.86 26.09
C ARG A 311 1.83 -8.56 25.21
N PRO A 312 1.52 -9.39 24.19
CA PRO A 312 0.27 -9.26 23.45
C PRO A 312 -0.91 -9.61 24.36
N ILE A 313 -2.06 -8.95 24.17
CA ILE A 313 -3.32 -9.35 24.82
C ILE A 313 -3.91 -10.50 24.01
N ILE A 314 -3.97 -11.70 24.58
CA ILE A 314 -4.36 -12.93 23.85
C ILE A 314 -5.84 -13.26 24.06
N GLN A 315 -6.37 -12.97 25.25
CA GLN A 315 -7.79 -13.10 25.59
C GLN A 315 -8.15 -12.00 26.57
N THR A 316 -9.26 -11.32 26.29
CA THR A 316 -9.83 -10.34 27.21
C THR A 316 -11.09 -10.92 27.84
N PRO A 317 -11.31 -10.73 29.16
CA PRO A 317 -12.45 -11.33 29.82
C PRO A 317 -13.75 -10.80 29.24
N THR A 318 -14.69 -11.72 28.99
CA THR A 318 -16.02 -11.41 28.48
C THR A 318 -16.78 -10.60 29.53
N ALA A 319 -17.08 -9.34 29.20
CA ALA A 319 -17.79 -8.34 29.99
C ALA A 319 -17.04 -7.79 31.23
N ALA A 320 -16.90 -6.46 31.24
CA ALA A 320 -16.32 -5.67 32.32
C ALA A 320 -17.17 -5.73 33.61
N ALA A 321 -17.05 -6.81 34.36
CA ALA A 321 -17.30 -6.75 35.80
C ALA A 321 -16.07 -6.12 36.46
N VAL A 322 -16.28 -5.20 37.41
CA VAL A 322 -15.21 -4.67 38.28
C VAL A 322 -14.38 -5.85 38.81
N GLY A 323 -13.06 -5.88 38.53
CA GLY A 323 -12.20 -7.04 38.82
C GLY A 323 -11.62 -7.77 37.61
N THR A 324 -11.67 -7.19 36.41
CA THR A 324 -11.16 -7.82 35.18
C THR A 324 -9.67 -8.14 35.26
N THR A 325 -9.32 -9.42 35.36
CA THR A 325 -7.95 -9.90 35.29
C THR A 325 -7.53 -10.13 33.84
N VAL A 326 -6.43 -9.51 33.39
CA VAL A 326 -5.84 -9.85 32.08
C VAL A 326 -4.81 -10.95 32.27
N THR A 327 -4.94 -12.02 31.48
CA THR A 327 -4.01 -13.14 31.50
C THR A 327 -2.91 -12.92 30.45
N CYS A 328 -1.65 -12.98 30.87
CA CYS A 328 -0.50 -12.85 29.98
C CYS A 328 0.19 -14.21 29.80
N ALA A 329 0.47 -14.62 28.57
CA ALA A 329 1.31 -15.77 28.26
C ALA A 329 2.45 -15.35 27.32
N PRO A 330 3.71 -15.75 27.58
CA PRO A 330 4.21 -16.50 28.75
C PRO A 330 4.25 -15.64 30.03
N PRO A 331 4.37 -16.27 31.24
CA PRO A 331 4.43 -15.55 32.51
C PRO A 331 5.58 -14.52 32.55
N LEU A 332 5.46 -13.56 33.47
CA LEU A 332 6.53 -12.58 33.68
C LEU A 332 7.82 -13.28 34.16
N PRO A 333 9.00 -12.84 33.69
CA PRO A 333 10.27 -13.42 34.11
C PRO A 333 10.43 -13.38 35.63
N PHE A 334 11.08 -14.41 36.18
CA PHE A 334 11.39 -14.47 37.61
C PHE A 334 12.15 -13.21 38.07
N GLY A 335 11.73 -12.63 39.19
CA GLY A 335 12.31 -11.41 39.75
C GLY A 335 11.89 -10.11 39.06
N PHE A 336 11.01 -10.14 38.07
CA PHE A 336 10.39 -8.94 37.53
C PHE A 336 9.14 -8.57 38.35
N MET A 337 9.20 -7.47 39.09
CA MET A 337 8.09 -6.93 39.88
C MET A 337 7.48 -5.72 39.16
N PRO A 338 6.35 -5.88 38.45
CA PRO A 338 5.71 -4.77 37.77
C PRO A 338 5.14 -3.77 38.78
N VAL A 339 5.51 -2.50 38.66
CA VAL A 339 4.94 -1.39 39.46
C VAL A 339 4.00 -0.54 38.63
N LYS A 340 4.15 -0.59 37.30
CA LYS A 340 3.36 0.20 36.37
C LYS A 340 3.01 -0.62 35.14
N VAL A 341 1.77 -0.47 34.69
CA VAL A 341 1.22 -1.12 33.49
C VAL A 341 0.75 -0.03 32.53
N ARG A 342 1.04 -0.23 31.25
CA ARG A 342 0.41 0.49 30.14
C ARG A 342 -0.32 -0.48 29.25
N VAL A 343 -1.52 -0.11 28.84
CA VAL A 343 -2.22 -0.76 27.73
C VAL A 343 -2.04 0.14 26.53
N GLU A 344 -1.48 -0.42 25.47
CA GLU A 344 -1.13 0.29 24.26
C GLU A 344 -1.78 -0.42 23.07
N SER A 345 -2.44 0.34 22.21
CA SER A 345 -2.90 -0.15 20.91
C SER A 345 -1.84 0.16 19.89
N LEU A 346 -1.56 -0.79 19.00
CA LEU A 346 -0.73 -0.48 17.84
C LEU A 346 -1.46 0.60 17.03
N GLU A 347 -0.75 1.61 16.57
CA GLU A 347 -1.29 2.62 15.67
C GLU A 347 -0.91 2.18 14.26
N ARG A 348 -1.91 1.91 13.40
CA ARG A 348 -1.70 1.58 11.97
C ARG A 348 -1.26 2.82 11.18
N ARG A 349 -0.16 3.46 11.60
CA ARG A 349 0.36 4.67 10.94
C ARG A 349 0.89 4.36 9.57
N TYR A 350 1.56 3.23 9.41
CA TYR A 350 2.13 2.84 8.13
C TYR A 350 1.76 1.40 7.81
N SER A 351 1.51 1.12 6.54
CA SER A 351 1.40 -0.23 6.00
C SER A 351 2.14 -0.29 4.66
N TYR A 352 2.38 -1.48 4.12
CA TYR A 352 2.96 -1.61 2.79
C TYR A 352 2.17 -2.56 1.90
N LEU A 353 2.40 -2.46 0.60
CA LEU A 353 1.95 -3.37 -0.45
C LEU A 353 3.12 -3.59 -1.40
N LEU A 354 3.26 -4.80 -1.92
CA LEU A 354 4.25 -5.11 -2.94
C LEU A 354 3.53 -5.24 -4.28
N SER A 355 4.05 -4.55 -5.30
CA SER A 355 3.68 -4.84 -6.68
C SER A 355 4.82 -5.58 -7.33
N VAL A 356 4.56 -6.81 -7.77
CA VAL A 356 5.57 -7.70 -8.35
C VAL A 356 5.29 -7.85 -9.84
N ARG A 357 6.33 -7.60 -10.65
CA ARG A 357 6.27 -7.70 -12.10
C ARG A 357 7.38 -8.63 -12.57
N ARG A 358 7.04 -9.61 -13.39
CA ARG A 358 8.02 -10.59 -13.90
C ARG A 358 8.13 -10.46 -15.42
N LYS A 359 9.37 -10.52 -15.91
CA LYS A 359 9.65 -10.70 -17.34
C LYS A 359 10.31 -12.04 -17.53
N THR A 360 9.97 -12.74 -18.61
CA THR A 360 10.56 -14.05 -18.91
C THR A 360 12.09 -13.93 -18.94
N GLY A 361 12.76 -14.79 -18.16
CA GLY A 361 14.23 -14.82 -18.09
C GLY A 361 14.89 -13.64 -17.36
N ARG A 362 14.11 -12.80 -16.64
CA ARG A 362 14.67 -11.73 -15.80
C ARG A 362 14.20 -11.87 -14.34
N PRO A 363 14.99 -11.39 -13.37
CA PRO A 363 14.54 -11.26 -11.99
C PRO A 363 13.23 -10.48 -11.88
N ALA A 364 12.42 -10.80 -10.87
CA ALA A 364 11.19 -10.05 -10.60
C ALA A 364 11.54 -8.60 -10.20
N ASN A 365 10.81 -7.64 -10.79
CA ASN A 365 10.83 -6.25 -10.37
C ASN A 365 9.75 -6.07 -9.32
N VAL A 366 10.13 -5.76 -8.08
CA VAL A 366 9.19 -5.55 -6.98
C VAL A 366 9.21 -4.08 -6.60
N ASP A 367 8.06 -3.41 -6.50
CA ASP A 367 7.97 -2.12 -5.82
C ASP A 367 7.28 -2.28 -4.47
N VAL A 368 7.90 -1.76 -3.41
CA VAL A 368 7.29 -1.63 -2.08
C VAL A 368 6.60 -0.27 -2.00
N VAL A 369 5.28 -0.30 -1.93
CA VAL A 369 4.41 0.87 -1.77
C VAL A 369 4.14 1.04 -0.30
N VAL A 370 4.48 2.19 0.28
CA VAL A 370 4.20 2.48 1.69
C VAL A 370 3.03 3.44 1.79
N PHE A 371 2.06 3.11 2.63
CA PHE A 371 0.90 3.94 2.94
C PHE A 371 1.02 4.55 4.32
N PHE A 372 0.38 5.69 4.51
CA PHE A 372 0.14 6.33 5.79
C PHE A 372 -1.35 6.24 6.13
N ARG A 373 -1.68 5.57 7.23
CA ARG A 373 -3.05 5.39 7.76
C ARG A 373 -4.04 4.77 6.75
N ARG A 374 -3.61 3.74 6.01
CA ARG A 374 -4.50 2.93 5.17
C ARG A 374 -5.46 2.14 6.05
N ARG A 375 -6.77 2.28 5.82
CA ARG A 375 -7.84 1.63 6.60
C ARG A 375 -8.29 0.30 6.02
N PHE A 376 -7.78 -0.10 4.86
CA PHE A 376 -8.23 -1.29 4.10
C PHE A 376 -9.73 -1.30 3.80
N ALA A 377 -10.34 -0.11 3.86
CA ALA A 377 -11.73 0.12 3.48
C ALA A 377 -11.81 0.36 1.97
N VAL A 378 -13.00 0.14 1.39
CA VAL A 378 -13.23 0.30 -0.06
C VAL A 378 -12.85 1.69 -0.54
N GLU A 379 -13.10 2.68 0.30
CA GLU A 379 -12.91 4.10 0.00
C GLU A 379 -11.44 4.48 -0.12
N ASP A 380 -10.53 3.66 0.44
CA ASP A 380 -9.09 3.85 0.35
C ASP A 380 -8.47 3.18 -0.89
N GLU A 381 -9.20 2.27 -1.53
CA GLU A 381 -8.75 1.40 -2.64
C GLU A 381 -9.71 1.46 -3.83
N GLN A 382 -9.89 2.65 -4.39
CA GLN A 382 -10.81 2.86 -5.50
C GLN A 382 -10.09 2.68 -6.85
N VAL A 383 -10.71 1.88 -7.71
CA VAL A 383 -10.30 1.68 -9.11
C VAL A 383 -11.14 2.57 -10.01
N TYR A 384 -10.47 3.33 -10.87
CA TYR A 384 -11.07 4.22 -11.84
C TYR A 384 -10.69 3.82 -13.25
N SER A 385 -11.57 4.09 -14.20
CA SER A 385 -11.24 3.95 -15.63
C SER A 385 -10.16 4.96 -16.00
N ALA A 386 -9.08 4.47 -16.59
CA ALA A 386 -7.96 5.31 -16.98
C ALA A 386 -7.26 4.82 -18.25
N VAL A 387 -6.79 5.78 -19.04
CA VAL A 387 -6.11 5.46 -20.30
C VAL A 387 -4.61 5.62 -20.13
N PHE A 388 -3.92 4.51 -19.86
CA PHE A 388 -2.46 4.44 -19.87
C PHE A 388 -1.99 4.14 -21.30
N ARG A 389 -1.50 5.18 -21.99
CA ARG A 389 -0.88 5.04 -23.31
C ARG A 389 0.52 5.61 -23.27
N LYS A 390 1.48 4.93 -23.89
CA LYS A 390 2.85 5.44 -24.01
C LYS A 390 2.95 6.57 -25.03
N ILE A 391 2.17 6.49 -26.11
CA ILE A 391 2.25 7.39 -27.25
C ILE A 391 0.83 7.79 -27.64
N ASP A 392 0.61 9.10 -27.75
CA ASP A 392 -0.60 9.64 -28.37
C ASP A 392 -0.37 9.82 -29.85
N ARG A 393 -1.43 9.56 -30.63
CA ARG A 393 -1.44 9.87 -32.05
C ARG A 393 -1.38 11.38 -32.22
N GLY A 394 -0.68 11.82 -33.26
CA GLY A 394 -0.52 13.24 -33.52
C GLY A 394 -1.79 13.91 -34.05
N ALA A 395 -1.61 15.03 -34.73
CA ALA A 395 -2.69 15.88 -35.21
C ALA A 395 -3.53 15.20 -36.31
N ASP A 396 -2.95 14.29 -37.08
CA ASP A 396 -3.64 13.54 -38.14
C ASP A 396 -4.48 12.37 -37.62
N GLY A 397 -4.27 11.96 -36.36
CA GLY A 397 -4.97 10.84 -35.75
C GLY A 397 -4.57 9.45 -36.29
N GLN A 398 -3.51 9.34 -37.09
CA GLN A 398 -2.97 8.09 -37.63
C GLN A 398 -1.72 7.66 -36.82
N PRO A 399 -1.44 6.34 -36.69
CA PRO A 399 -0.17 5.88 -36.11
C PRO A 399 0.99 6.17 -37.06
N GLY A 400 2.14 6.60 -36.55
CA GLY A 400 3.31 6.81 -37.40
C GLY A 400 3.13 8.01 -38.34
N ASN A 401 3.80 7.97 -39.49
CA ASN A 401 3.67 8.97 -40.55
C ASN A 401 2.44 8.63 -41.41
N ALA A 402 1.42 9.51 -41.43
CA ALA A 402 0.20 9.29 -42.20
C ALA A 402 0.41 8.75 -43.63
N GLY A 403 -0.18 7.59 -43.91
CA GLY A 403 -0.14 6.90 -45.18
C GLY A 403 1.18 6.20 -45.49
N VAL A 404 2.09 6.04 -44.52
CA VAL A 404 3.41 5.40 -44.69
C VAL A 404 3.47 4.11 -43.88
N ASP A 405 3.97 3.03 -44.49
CA ASP A 405 4.32 1.79 -43.80
C ASP A 405 5.72 1.92 -43.14
N ASP A 406 5.77 2.59 -41.99
CA ASP A 406 7.01 2.94 -41.26
C ASP A 406 7.78 1.69 -40.77
N ASN A 407 7.06 0.61 -40.46
CA ASN A 407 7.66 -0.63 -39.97
C ASN A 407 7.86 -1.69 -41.08
N LYS A 408 7.41 -1.41 -42.31
CA LYS A 408 7.54 -2.24 -43.52
C LYS A 408 6.84 -3.60 -43.42
N ASN A 409 5.71 -3.67 -42.71
CA ASN A 409 4.93 -4.89 -42.55
C ASN A 409 3.84 -5.08 -43.62
N GLY A 410 3.70 -4.12 -44.55
CA GLY A 410 2.72 -4.10 -45.63
C GLY A 410 1.41 -3.41 -45.29
N THR A 411 1.29 -2.79 -44.10
CA THR A 411 0.08 -2.11 -43.63
C THR A 411 0.42 -0.71 -43.17
N ASN A 412 -0.01 0.30 -43.93
CA ASN A 412 0.16 1.70 -43.53
C ASN A 412 -0.73 2.03 -42.30
N ASP A 413 -0.23 2.89 -41.43
CA ASP A 413 -0.95 3.50 -40.30
C ASP A 413 -1.46 2.48 -39.27
N ASP A 414 -0.68 1.41 -39.03
CA ASP A 414 -1.02 0.38 -38.06
C ASP A 414 -0.49 0.69 -36.65
N LEU A 415 -1.04 0.07 -35.61
CA LEU A 415 -0.65 0.40 -34.23
C LEU A 415 0.83 0.14 -33.91
N ALA A 416 1.52 -0.69 -34.71
CA ALA A 416 2.93 -0.98 -34.52
C ALA A 416 3.83 0.17 -35.01
N GLU A 417 3.27 1.17 -35.71
CA GLU A 417 3.99 2.36 -36.19
C GLU A 417 3.94 3.55 -35.21
N LEU A 418 3.20 3.43 -34.11
CA LEU A 418 3.13 4.47 -33.09
C LEU A 418 4.53 4.91 -32.61
N GLY A 419 4.82 6.19 -32.77
CA GLY A 419 6.10 6.78 -32.40
C GLY A 419 7.21 6.57 -33.42
N ALA A 420 6.86 6.30 -34.68
CA ALA A 420 7.83 6.26 -35.77
C ALA A 420 8.69 7.53 -35.83
N PRO A 421 9.98 7.43 -36.18
CA PRO A 421 10.81 8.61 -36.36
C PRO A 421 10.20 9.59 -37.37
N ASN A 422 10.12 10.86 -36.98
CA ASN A 422 9.50 11.97 -37.73
C ASN A 422 7.97 11.97 -37.82
N SER A 423 7.28 11.03 -37.16
CA SER A 423 5.83 11.17 -37.00
C SER A 423 5.47 12.33 -36.08
N ASP A 424 4.21 12.76 -36.14
CA ASP A 424 3.67 13.76 -35.25
C ASP A 424 3.13 13.16 -33.93
N ASP A 425 3.29 11.84 -33.75
CA ASP A 425 3.05 11.11 -32.52
C ASP A 425 3.91 11.67 -31.37
N LYS A 426 3.32 11.74 -30.18
CA LYS A 426 4.03 12.27 -29.01
C LYS A 426 4.08 11.27 -27.88
N PRO A 427 5.25 11.12 -27.21
CA PRO A 427 5.31 10.35 -25.99
C PRO A 427 4.40 11.03 -24.96
N ARG A 428 3.60 10.21 -24.30
CA ARG A 428 2.62 10.64 -23.32
C ARG A 428 3.16 10.38 -21.92
N ASN A 429 3.21 11.45 -21.15
CA ASN A 429 3.56 11.43 -19.73
C ASN A 429 2.37 11.81 -18.86
N PHE A 430 1.14 11.67 -19.34
CA PHE A 430 -0.05 11.93 -18.56
C PHE A 430 -1.10 10.83 -18.73
N VAL A 431 -1.88 10.58 -17.68
CA VAL A 431 -3.04 9.68 -17.73
C VAL A 431 -4.31 10.51 -17.58
N ILE A 432 -5.37 10.11 -18.30
CA ILE A 432 -6.71 10.67 -18.09
C ILE A 432 -7.47 9.69 -17.23
N VAL A 433 -7.92 10.15 -16.07
CA VAL A 433 -8.79 9.39 -15.15
C VAL A 433 -10.19 9.93 -15.28
N GLN A 434 -11.14 9.07 -15.59
CA GLN A 434 -12.56 9.43 -15.71
C GLN A 434 -13.29 9.09 -14.41
N TYR A 435 -14.18 9.98 -13.97
CA TYR A 435 -15.00 9.76 -12.78
C TYR A 435 -16.35 10.45 -12.90
N ASN A 436 -17.31 9.98 -12.10
CA ASN A 436 -18.63 10.61 -11.98
C ASN A 436 -18.60 11.65 -10.85
N SER A 437 -19.05 12.88 -11.13
CA SER A 437 -19.15 13.97 -10.17
C SER A 437 -20.19 13.76 -9.08
N ALA A 438 -21.17 12.88 -9.32
CA ALA A 438 -22.11 12.47 -8.27
C ALA A 438 -21.50 11.42 -7.32
N ALA A 439 -20.40 10.76 -7.71
CA ALA A 439 -19.60 9.92 -6.81
C ALA A 439 -18.55 10.77 -6.07
N GLU A 440 -17.91 10.18 -5.05
CA GLU A 440 -16.81 10.84 -4.35
C GLU A 440 -15.67 11.12 -5.33
N LYS A 441 -15.23 12.39 -5.37
CA LYS A 441 -14.12 12.83 -6.21
C LYS A 441 -12.87 12.00 -5.89
N PRO A 442 -12.19 11.42 -6.89
CA PRO A 442 -10.96 10.67 -6.66
C PRO A 442 -9.92 11.51 -5.93
N PHE A 443 -9.17 10.88 -5.04
CA PHE A 443 -8.08 11.55 -4.35
C PHE A 443 -6.85 11.60 -5.26
N PHE A 444 -6.63 12.74 -5.90
CA PHE A 444 -5.39 13.06 -6.61
C PHE A 444 -4.74 14.31 -6.01
N LYS A 445 -3.43 14.28 -5.89
CA LYS A 445 -2.63 15.43 -5.45
C LYS A 445 -1.28 15.42 -6.14
N LYS A 446 -0.71 16.61 -6.34
CA LYS A 446 0.69 16.77 -6.73
C LYS A 446 1.60 16.08 -5.70
N GLY A 447 2.55 15.29 -6.19
CA GLY A 447 3.43 14.43 -5.40
C GLY A 447 2.79 13.13 -4.91
N GLY A 448 1.50 12.90 -5.19
CA GLY A 448 0.84 11.61 -4.97
C GLY A 448 1.26 10.55 -5.99
N PHE A 449 0.61 9.39 -5.94
CA PHE A 449 0.91 8.28 -6.83
C PHE A 449 -0.36 7.72 -7.47
N VAL A 450 -0.21 7.17 -8.67
CA VAL A 450 -1.24 6.41 -9.39
C VAL A 450 -0.66 5.07 -9.79
N CYS A 451 -1.42 3.99 -9.60
CA CYS A 451 -1.04 2.65 -10.04
C CYS A 451 -1.78 2.32 -11.35
N ASP A 452 -1.03 1.96 -12.38
CA ASP A 452 -1.53 1.27 -13.57
C ASP A 452 -1.86 -0.16 -13.17
N ALA A 453 -3.14 -0.49 -13.05
CA ALA A 453 -3.63 -1.78 -12.57
C ALA A 453 -3.21 -2.94 -13.49
N GLN A 454 -3.11 -2.68 -14.79
CA GLN A 454 -2.82 -3.70 -15.79
C GLN A 454 -1.35 -4.12 -15.73
N ASN A 455 -0.45 -3.14 -15.58
CA ASN A 455 0.99 -3.40 -15.52
C ASN A 455 1.53 -3.45 -14.09
N LEU A 456 0.69 -3.21 -13.08
CA LEU A 456 1.06 -2.93 -11.69
C LEU A 456 2.23 -1.98 -11.53
N ARG A 457 2.21 -0.88 -12.29
CA ARG A 457 3.28 0.14 -12.26
C ARG A 457 2.80 1.39 -11.55
N TRP A 458 3.62 1.87 -10.62
CA TRP A 458 3.34 3.08 -9.87
C TRP A 458 3.96 4.30 -10.54
N TYR A 459 3.23 5.38 -10.69
CA TYR A 459 3.73 6.63 -11.27
C TYR A 459 3.51 7.76 -10.29
N ARG A 460 4.47 8.68 -10.18
CA ARG A 460 4.33 9.84 -9.30
C ARG A 460 3.66 10.96 -10.07
N ILE A 461 2.63 11.57 -9.48
CA ILE A 461 1.87 12.66 -10.07
C ILE A 461 2.67 13.97 -9.90
N ILE A 462 3.13 14.57 -11.01
CA ILE A 462 3.76 15.90 -11.01
C ILE A 462 2.70 17.00 -10.96
N ASP A 463 1.61 16.81 -11.70
CA ASP A 463 0.60 17.84 -11.87
C ASP A 463 -0.79 17.24 -12.07
N VAL A 464 -1.80 18.01 -11.67
CA VAL A 464 -3.21 17.62 -11.75
C VAL A 464 -3.95 18.75 -12.45
N THR A 465 -4.54 18.47 -13.60
CA THR A 465 -5.36 19.41 -14.34
C THR A 465 -6.77 18.84 -14.47
N GLU A 466 -7.77 19.57 -13.97
CA GLU A 466 -9.17 19.22 -14.13
C GLU A 466 -9.68 19.78 -15.46
N ASP A 467 -9.97 18.88 -16.40
CA ASP A 467 -10.52 19.25 -17.69
C ASP A 467 -12.02 18.89 -17.69
N PRO A 468 -12.94 19.79 -18.09
CA PRO A 468 -14.30 19.37 -18.36
C PRO A 468 -14.25 18.28 -19.44
N LEU A 469 -15.03 17.21 -19.27
CA LEU A 469 -15.00 16.07 -20.20
C LEU A 469 -15.24 16.51 -21.65
N ALA A 470 -16.06 17.55 -21.85
CA ALA A 470 -16.28 18.18 -23.15
C ALA A 470 -15.01 18.79 -23.79
N ALA A 471 -14.10 19.39 -23.01
CA ALA A 471 -12.84 19.93 -23.53
C ALA A 471 -11.84 18.83 -23.91
N LEU A 472 -11.88 17.70 -23.19
CA LEU A 472 -11.14 16.50 -23.58
C LEU A 472 -11.78 15.86 -24.82
N ALA A 473 -13.12 15.86 -24.91
CA ALA A 473 -13.81 15.37 -26.08
C ALA A 473 -13.45 16.18 -27.32
N THR A 474 -13.31 17.51 -27.29
CA THR A 474 -12.93 18.28 -28.49
C THR A 474 -11.46 18.10 -28.90
N SER A 475 -10.55 17.86 -27.95
CA SER A 475 -9.13 17.58 -28.23
C SER A 475 -8.84 16.09 -28.52
N GLN A 476 -9.78 15.19 -28.22
CA GLN A 476 -9.70 13.74 -28.42
C GLN A 476 -10.89 13.20 -29.24
N ALA A 477 -11.59 14.06 -29.99
CA ALA A 477 -12.95 13.85 -30.55
C ALA A 477 -13.09 12.69 -31.53
N GLN A 478 -12.00 12.03 -31.87
CA GLN A 478 -12.02 10.84 -32.73
C GLN A 478 -11.88 9.52 -31.98
N ARG A 479 -11.63 9.46 -30.65
CA ARG A 479 -11.15 8.19 -30.08
C ARG A 479 -11.50 7.76 -28.65
N ILE A 480 -12.47 8.41 -28.02
CA ILE A 480 -13.19 7.84 -26.87
C ILE A 480 -14.68 7.85 -27.21
N GLN A 481 -15.07 7.26 -28.34
CA GLN A 481 -16.41 6.66 -28.35
C GLN A 481 -16.30 5.50 -27.38
N HIS A 482 -16.97 5.63 -26.25
CA HIS A 482 -17.35 4.52 -25.41
C HIS A 482 -18.12 3.57 -26.34
N VAL A 483 -17.41 2.63 -26.98
CA VAL A 483 -18.04 1.57 -27.76
C VAL A 483 -18.70 0.73 -26.71
N THR A 484 -19.94 1.04 -26.39
CA THR A 484 -20.85 0.09 -25.76
C THR A 484 -20.92 -1.05 -26.77
N PRO A 485 -20.32 -2.22 -26.49
CA PRO A 485 -20.39 -3.34 -27.41
C PRO A 485 -21.88 -3.62 -27.63
N ALA A 486 -22.32 -3.76 -28.88
CA ALA A 486 -23.70 -4.08 -29.18
C ALA A 486 -24.06 -5.42 -28.50
N GLY A 487 -24.80 -5.36 -27.39
CA GLY A 487 -25.09 -6.52 -26.53
C GLY A 487 -24.74 -6.34 -25.05
N TYR A 488 -24.05 -5.26 -24.67
CA TYR A 488 -23.86 -4.90 -23.27
C TYR A 488 -25.07 -4.10 -22.78
N GLU A 489 -25.99 -4.75 -22.06
CA GLU A 489 -26.99 -4.03 -21.27
C GLU A 489 -26.22 -3.16 -20.28
N GLN A 490 -26.25 -1.83 -20.53
CA GLN A 490 -25.78 -0.86 -19.55
C GLN A 490 -26.46 -1.22 -18.23
N ASP A 491 -25.68 -1.45 -17.18
CA ASP A 491 -26.21 -1.37 -15.83
C ASP A 491 -26.83 0.03 -15.74
N PRO A 492 -28.16 0.17 -15.73
CA PRO A 492 -28.81 1.48 -15.86
C PRO A 492 -28.49 2.40 -14.67
N GLU A 493 -27.85 1.85 -13.64
CA GLU A 493 -27.38 2.56 -12.45
C GLU A 493 -25.90 2.94 -12.48
N ALA A 494 -25.08 2.43 -13.41
CA ALA A 494 -23.67 2.83 -13.51
C ALA A 494 -23.62 4.24 -14.14
N PRO A 495 -23.32 5.29 -13.35
CA PRO A 495 -23.43 6.65 -13.84
C PRO A 495 -22.30 6.94 -14.83
N ASN A 496 -22.67 7.40 -16.02
CA ASN A 496 -21.72 7.85 -17.03
C ASN A 496 -20.72 8.83 -16.40
N ALA A 497 -19.43 8.61 -16.61
CA ALA A 497 -18.42 9.58 -16.19
C ALA A 497 -18.68 10.92 -16.87
N ASP A 498 -18.84 11.99 -16.09
CA ASP A 498 -19.12 13.35 -16.56
C ASP A 498 -17.92 14.29 -16.33
N ARG A 499 -16.89 13.81 -15.62
CA ARG A 499 -15.66 14.52 -15.33
C ARG A 499 -14.44 13.68 -15.69
N ALA A 500 -13.35 14.37 -15.98
CA ALA A 500 -12.06 13.75 -16.20
C ALA A 500 -10.95 14.62 -15.64
N VAL A 501 -9.91 13.96 -15.14
CA VAL A 501 -8.72 14.61 -14.61
C VAL A 501 -7.52 14.11 -15.38
N ARG A 502 -6.71 15.07 -15.82
CA ARG A 502 -5.41 14.82 -16.43
C ARG A 502 -4.35 14.81 -15.32
N LEU A 503 -3.70 13.67 -15.15
CA LEU A 503 -2.59 13.52 -14.21
C LEU A 503 -1.28 13.47 -15.00
N THR A 504 -0.45 14.50 -14.88
CA THR A 504 0.90 14.48 -15.45
C THR A 504 1.82 13.69 -14.52
N LEU A 505 2.60 12.78 -15.08
CA LEU A 505 3.41 11.77 -14.40
C LEU A 505 4.91 12.10 -14.49
N ASP A 506 5.67 11.67 -13.48
CA ASP A 506 7.12 11.89 -13.34
C ASP A 506 7.97 11.24 -14.42
N ARG A 507 7.44 10.19 -15.03
CA ARG A 507 8.08 9.40 -16.07
C ARG A 507 7.09 9.06 -17.15
N ASN A 508 7.63 8.75 -18.33
CA ASN A 508 6.83 8.24 -19.43
C ASN A 508 6.13 6.94 -19.01
N ILE A 509 4.89 6.78 -19.47
CA ILE A 509 4.16 5.53 -19.30
C ILE A 509 4.94 4.45 -20.06
N VAL A 510 5.24 3.35 -19.39
CA VAL A 510 6.03 2.27 -19.98
C VAL A 510 5.10 1.13 -20.30
N GLU A 511 5.01 0.78 -21.59
CA GLU A 511 4.46 -0.48 -22.01
C GLU A 511 5.46 -1.58 -21.68
N ASP A 512 5.17 -2.34 -20.63
CA ASP A 512 5.56 -3.75 -20.57
C ASP A 512 4.36 -4.53 -21.11
N SER A 513 3.98 -4.31 -22.36
CA SER A 513 2.93 -5.11 -22.95
C SER A 513 3.38 -6.57 -22.92
N LEU A 514 2.74 -7.34 -22.05
CA LEU A 514 2.82 -8.80 -22.04
C LEU A 514 2.09 -9.42 -23.23
N PHE A 515 1.51 -8.57 -24.09
CA PHE A 515 1.08 -8.95 -25.42
C PHE A 515 2.29 -9.43 -26.22
N LEU A 516 2.38 -10.76 -26.33
CA LEU A 516 3.31 -11.46 -27.18
C LEU A 516 3.33 -10.81 -28.58
N PRO A 517 4.50 -10.40 -29.08
CA PRO A 517 4.63 -9.93 -30.44
C PRO A 517 4.31 -11.10 -31.38
N GLY A 518 3.12 -11.10 -31.99
CA GLY A 518 2.74 -12.10 -33.00
C GLY A 518 1.27 -12.55 -33.02
N THR A 519 0.49 -12.31 -31.97
CA THR A 519 -0.95 -12.65 -31.93
C THR A 519 -1.83 -11.43 -31.73
N LEU A 520 -1.52 -10.37 -32.47
CA LEU A 520 -2.39 -9.21 -32.60
C LEU A 520 -3.49 -9.55 -33.61
N THR A 521 -4.57 -10.19 -33.18
CA THR A 521 -5.85 -9.86 -33.83
C THR A 521 -6.02 -8.35 -33.64
N PRO A 522 -6.23 -7.56 -34.72
CA PRO A 522 -6.36 -6.12 -34.62
C PRO A 522 -7.49 -5.82 -33.63
N LEU A 523 -7.10 -5.39 -32.43
CA LEU A 523 -8.04 -4.90 -31.43
C LEU A 523 -8.75 -3.73 -32.09
N THR A 524 -10.03 -3.93 -32.35
CA THR A 524 -10.95 -2.91 -32.83
C THR A 524 -10.69 -1.61 -32.07
N SER A 525 -10.79 -0.46 -32.75
CA SER A 525 -10.46 0.91 -32.33
C SER A 525 -10.84 1.39 -30.90
N SER A 526 -11.55 0.58 -30.12
CA SER A 526 -11.67 0.67 -28.66
C SER A 526 -10.31 0.40 -28.01
N GLY A 527 -9.47 1.43 -27.89
CA GLY A 527 -8.22 1.31 -27.15
C GLY A 527 -8.47 0.74 -25.75
N ILE A 528 -7.67 -0.25 -25.35
CA ILE A 528 -7.77 -0.93 -24.07
C ILE A 528 -7.91 0.11 -22.95
N LEU A 529 -9.06 0.08 -22.27
CA LEU A 529 -9.28 0.87 -21.06
C LEU A 529 -8.52 0.17 -19.94
N GLY A 530 -7.41 0.76 -19.51
CA GLY A 530 -6.72 0.32 -18.30
C GLY A 530 -7.49 0.75 -17.05
N GLY A 531 -7.22 0.08 -15.92
CA GLY A 531 -7.61 0.57 -14.61
C GLY A 531 -6.51 1.47 -14.03
N ALA A 532 -6.86 2.64 -13.49
CA ALA A 532 -6.02 3.34 -12.53
C ALA A 532 -6.50 3.04 -11.12
N ILE A 533 -5.61 2.51 -10.28
CA ILE A 533 -5.87 2.40 -8.85
C ILE A 533 -5.30 3.65 -8.18
N LEU A 534 -6.17 4.42 -7.53
CA LEU A 534 -5.80 5.59 -6.76
C LEU A 534 -5.98 5.25 -5.28
N MET A 535 -4.85 5.04 -4.60
CA MET A 535 -4.87 4.70 -3.18
C MET A 535 -4.59 5.94 -2.32
N ARG A 536 -5.38 6.11 -1.28
CA ARG A 536 -5.16 7.19 -0.30
C ARG A 536 -3.92 6.89 0.54
N GLY A 537 -3.25 7.96 0.97
CA GLY A 537 -2.16 7.85 1.93
C GLY A 537 -0.85 7.27 1.41
N VAL A 538 -0.67 6.97 0.12
CA VAL A 538 0.65 6.56 -0.39
C VAL A 538 1.70 7.63 -0.05
N VAL A 539 2.71 7.24 0.73
CA VAL A 539 3.82 8.08 1.17
C VAL A 539 4.91 8.07 0.12
N ASP A 540 5.33 6.86 -0.26
CA ASP A 540 6.39 6.66 -1.23
C ASP A 540 6.31 5.26 -1.87
N VAL A 541 7.01 5.09 -2.98
CA VAL A 541 7.13 3.83 -3.71
C VAL A 541 8.61 3.53 -3.94
N PHE A 542 9.08 2.44 -3.34
CA PHE A 542 10.48 2.03 -3.39
C PHE A 542 10.67 0.86 -4.36
N PRO A 543 11.40 1.04 -5.47
CA PRO A 543 11.77 -0.08 -6.31
C PRO A 543 12.81 -0.95 -5.59
N LEU A 544 12.47 -2.22 -5.36
CA LEU A 544 13.41 -3.24 -4.94
C LEU A 544 14.14 -3.75 -6.17
N ARG A 545 15.41 -3.35 -6.29
CA ARG A 545 16.30 -4.01 -7.23
C ARG A 545 16.78 -5.29 -6.56
N PRO A 546 16.53 -6.48 -7.12
CA PRO A 546 17.21 -7.68 -6.66
C PRO A 546 18.71 -7.40 -6.78
N ARG A 547 19.46 -7.56 -5.67
CA ARG A 547 20.93 -7.53 -5.73
C ARG A 547 21.33 -8.55 -6.78
N GLN A 548 22.01 -8.11 -7.84
CA GLN A 548 22.60 -9.04 -8.78
C GLN A 548 23.63 -9.85 -7.99
N ALA A 549 23.51 -11.17 -8.02
CA ALA A 549 24.37 -12.08 -7.25
C ALA A 549 25.86 -12.07 -7.68
N THR A 550 26.27 -11.12 -8.52
CA THR A 550 27.59 -11.03 -9.15
C THR A 550 28.44 -9.87 -8.59
N GLU A 551 27.99 -9.15 -7.56
CA GLU A 551 28.73 -8.03 -6.95
C GLU A 551 29.41 -8.37 -5.60
N ASP A 552 29.33 -9.62 -5.13
CA ASP A 552 30.14 -10.15 -4.01
C ASP A 552 31.20 -11.12 -4.56
#